data_AF-A0A515A406-F1
#
_entry.id   AF-A0A515A406-F1
#
_cell.length_a   1.000
_cell.length_b   1.000
_cell.length_c   1.000
_cell.angle_alpha   90.00
_cell.angle_beta   90.00
_cell.angle_gamma   90.00
#
_symmetry.space_group_name_H-M   'P 1'
#
loop_
_entity.id
_entity.type
_entity.pdbx_description
1 polymer ?
#
loop_
_entity_poly.entity_id
_entity_poly.type
_entity_poly.pdbx_seq_one_letter_code
_entity_poly.pdbx_strand_id
1 'polypeptide(L)'
;MYQAITRLKRFGKVVEADVFSVEKPDFRFWIGPISIHSQTVTTVCYQNEKDQWVAGKLKGGLTNLKKGDKISIWYDPEDPVTIVFNDRTSTGFNAILTVLLGLALVGYGLYRYLE
;
A
#
# COMPACT_ATOMS: atom_id res chain seq x y z
N MET A 1 0.42 1.14 -18.16
CA MET A 1 0.47 1.17 -16.68
C MET A 1 -0.25 2.38 -16.09
N TYR A 2 -0.02 3.61 -16.57
CA TYR A 2 -0.70 4.81 -16.07
C TYR A 2 -2.24 4.84 -16.27
N GLN A 3 -2.76 4.35 -17.41
CA GLN A 3 -4.22 4.34 -17.66
C GLN A 3 -5.01 3.46 -16.68
N ALA A 4 -4.45 2.31 -16.28
CA ALA A 4 -5.10 1.41 -15.31
C ALA A 4 -5.23 2.06 -13.93
N ILE A 5 -4.22 2.81 -13.49
CA ILE A 5 -4.22 3.51 -12.20
C ILE A 5 -5.26 4.64 -12.19
N THR A 6 -5.36 5.42 -13.27
CA THR A 6 -6.35 6.50 -13.38
C THR A 6 -7.77 5.96 -13.41
N ARG A 7 -7.99 4.80 -14.05
CA ARG A 7 -9.30 4.12 -14.07
C ARG A 7 -9.68 3.57 -12.71
N LEU A 8 -8.76 2.88 -12.03
CA LEU A 8 -8.93 2.38 -10.66
C LEU A 8 -9.28 3.50 -9.67
N LYS A 9 -8.68 4.69 -9.80
CA LYS A 9 -9.05 5.83 -8.95
C LYS A 9 -10.48 6.33 -9.15
N ARG A 10 -11.10 6.08 -10.31
CA ARG A 10 -12.45 6.58 -10.66
C ARG A 10 -13.54 5.51 -10.50
N PHE A 11 -13.23 4.25 -10.78
CA PHE A 11 -14.19 3.14 -10.79
C PHE A 11 -13.81 1.94 -9.92
N GLY A 12 -12.59 1.95 -9.36
CA GLY A 12 -12.13 0.88 -8.50
C GLY A 12 -12.97 0.78 -7.23
N LYS A 13 -13.06 -0.43 -6.70
CA LYS A 13 -13.69 -0.69 -5.40
C LYS A 13 -12.65 -1.13 -4.40
N VAL A 14 -12.84 -0.73 -3.15
CA VAL A 14 -11.97 -1.11 -2.05
C VAL A 14 -12.51 -2.37 -1.41
N VAL A 15 -11.63 -3.35 -1.19
CA VAL A 15 -11.97 -4.60 -0.53
C VAL A 15 -10.82 -5.03 0.38
N GLU A 16 -11.16 -5.79 1.41
CA GLU A 16 -10.16 -6.48 2.22
C GLU A 16 -9.72 -7.75 1.51
N ALA A 17 -8.41 -7.90 1.39
CA ALA A 17 -7.78 -9.05 0.78
C ALA A 17 -6.84 -9.73 1.77
N ASP A 18 -6.87 -11.06 1.78
CA ASP A 18 -5.97 -11.89 2.55
C ASP A 18 -4.69 -12.15 1.75
N VAL A 19 -3.53 -11.94 2.39
CA VAL A 19 -2.24 -12.26 1.79
C VAL A 19 -2.05 -13.78 1.75
N PHE A 20 -2.16 -14.35 0.57
CA PHE A 20 -2.07 -15.79 0.35
C PHE A 20 -0.61 -16.26 0.26
N SER A 21 0.22 -15.52 -0.49
CA SER A 21 1.63 -15.85 -0.68
C SER A 21 2.46 -14.58 -0.87
N VAL A 22 3.66 -14.58 -0.29
CA VAL A 22 4.66 -13.53 -0.48
C VAL A 22 5.88 -14.21 -1.05
N GLU A 23 6.08 -14.07 -2.35
CA GLU A 23 7.27 -14.56 -3.03
C GLU A 23 8.35 -13.48 -2.89
N LYS A 24 9.26 -13.69 -1.94
CA LYS A 24 10.48 -12.91 -1.86
C LYS A 24 11.41 -13.40 -2.96
N PRO A 25 12.01 -12.50 -3.75
CA PRO A 25 13.02 -12.93 -4.71
C PRO A 25 14.19 -13.60 -3.97
N ASP A 26 14.49 -14.82 -4.35
CA ASP A 26 15.57 -15.62 -3.76
C ASP A 26 16.90 -15.12 -4.34
N PHE A 27 17.60 -14.26 -3.59
CA PHE A 27 18.89 -13.72 -3.97
C PHE A 27 20.00 -14.76 -3.77
N ARG A 28 20.08 -15.77 -4.63
CA ARG A 28 21.23 -16.70 -4.69
C ARG A 28 22.16 -16.51 -5.89
N PHE A 29 21.89 -15.54 -6.76
CA PHE A 29 22.75 -15.26 -7.91
C PHE A 29 23.35 -13.86 -7.83
N TRP A 30 24.57 -13.78 -7.28
CA TRP A 30 25.44 -12.62 -7.46
C TRP A 30 26.14 -12.74 -8.83
N ILE A 31 25.66 -11.99 -9.83
CA ILE A 31 26.35 -11.83 -11.11
C ILE A 31 26.59 -10.33 -11.32
N GLY A 32 27.73 -9.83 -10.85
CA GLY A 32 28.25 -8.50 -11.21
C GLY A 32 27.40 -7.29 -10.75
N PRO A 33 27.73 -6.08 -11.23
CA PRO A 33 27.21 -4.81 -10.69
C PRO A 33 25.80 -4.44 -11.21
N ILE A 34 25.02 -5.42 -11.69
CA ILE A 34 23.67 -5.17 -12.22
C ILE A 34 22.68 -5.35 -11.08
N SER A 35 22.26 -4.24 -10.49
CA SER A 35 21.16 -4.20 -9.51
C SER A 35 19.82 -4.42 -10.21
N ILE A 36 19.45 -5.67 -10.44
CA ILE A 36 18.10 -6.03 -10.89
C ILE A 36 17.15 -5.70 -9.73
N HIS A 37 16.32 -4.68 -9.91
CA HIS A 37 15.32 -4.25 -8.93
C HIS A 37 14.20 -5.29 -8.86
N SER A 38 14.47 -6.40 -8.18
CA SER A 38 13.54 -7.51 -8.08
C SER A 38 12.39 -7.13 -7.15
N GLN A 39 11.21 -6.93 -7.73
CA GLN A 39 10.01 -6.57 -6.97
C GLN A 39 9.47 -7.81 -6.26
N THR A 40 9.17 -7.67 -4.97
CA THR A 40 8.43 -8.69 -4.21
C THR A 40 7.06 -8.88 -4.87
N VAL A 41 6.72 -10.13 -5.19
CA VAL A 41 5.41 -10.46 -5.77
C VAL A 41 4.54 -10.98 -4.64
N THR A 42 3.53 -10.20 -4.27
CA THR A 42 2.56 -10.59 -3.25
C THR A 42 1.27 -11.03 -3.93
N THR A 43 0.85 -12.27 -3.70
CA THR A 43 -0.44 -12.78 -4.16
C THR A 43 -1.46 -12.62 -3.04
N VAL A 44 -2.57 -11.97 -3.36
CA VAL A 44 -3.68 -11.79 -2.44
C VAL A 44 -4.94 -12.42 -2.98
N CYS A 45 -5.77 -12.91 -2.08
CA CYS A 45 -7.09 -13.44 -2.39
C CYS A 45 -8.14 -12.54 -1.73
N TYR A 46 -9.20 -12.24 -2.46
CA TYR A 46 -10.32 -11.49 -1.94
C TYR A 46 -11.63 -11.97 -2.55
N GLN A 47 -12.74 -11.64 -1.90
CA GLN A 47 -14.08 -11.95 -2.39
C GLN A 47 -14.63 -10.72 -3.12
N ASN A 48 -15.00 -10.89 -4.39
CA ASN A 48 -15.61 -9.81 -5.17
C ASN A 48 -17.10 -9.62 -4.82
N GLU A 49 -17.76 -8.61 -5.38
CA GLU A 49 -19.20 -8.35 -5.14
C GLU A 49 -20.14 -9.45 -5.67
N LYS A 50 -19.63 -10.37 -6.47
CA LYS A 50 -20.39 -11.52 -6.98
C LYS A 50 -20.17 -12.77 -6.10
N ASP A 51 -19.63 -12.59 -4.90
CA ASP A 51 -19.23 -13.64 -3.96
C ASP A 51 -18.22 -14.65 -4.52
N GLN A 52 -17.43 -14.25 -5.52
CA GLN A 52 -16.40 -15.10 -6.12
C GLN A 52 -15.04 -14.78 -5.51
N TRP A 53 -14.29 -15.84 -5.18
CA TRP A 53 -12.90 -15.73 -4.75
C TRP A 53 -11.99 -15.45 -5.94
N VAL A 54 -11.32 -14.31 -5.90
CA VAL A 54 -10.37 -13.88 -6.93
C VAL A 54 -8.98 -13.79 -6.32
N ALA A 55 -8.00 -14.39 -7.00
CA ALA A 55 -6.59 -14.26 -6.67
C ALA A 55 -5.91 -13.28 -7.62
N GLY A 56 -5.26 -12.25 -7.07
CA GLY A 56 -4.55 -11.24 -7.84
C GLY A 56 -3.12 -11.06 -7.37
N LYS A 57 -2.23 -10.66 -8.29
CA LYS A 57 -0.84 -10.34 -7.97
C LYS A 57 -0.70 -8.85 -7.76
N LEU A 58 -0.32 -8.43 -6.56
CA LEU A 58 0.07 -7.06 -6.27
C LEU A 58 1.44 -6.78 -6.86
N LYS A 59 1.48 -5.80 -7.77
CA LYS A 59 2.71 -5.18 -8.25
C LYS A 59 2.93 -3.89 -7.46
N GLY A 60 3.76 -3.93 -6.44
CA GLY A 60 4.05 -2.77 -5.60
C GLY A 60 4.96 -3.14 -4.44
N GLY A 61 5.95 -2.29 -4.17
CA GLY A 61 7.03 -2.49 -3.19
C GLY A 61 6.58 -2.44 -1.72
N LEU A 62 5.61 -3.26 -1.34
CA LEU A 62 5.30 -3.52 0.07
C LEU A 62 6.32 -4.51 0.63
N THR A 63 7.47 -3.97 1.02
CA THR A 63 8.41 -4.65 1.90
C THR A 63 7.75 -4.74 3.28
N ASN A 64 7.40 -5.96 3.70
CA ASN A 64 6.97 -6.38 5.06
C ASN A 64 5.57 -7.01 5.21
N LEU A 65 4.90 -7.41 4.13
CA LEU A 65 3.68 -8.24 4.26
C LEU A 65 4.03 -9.70 4.61
N LYS A 66 3.21 -10.32 5.45
CA LYS A 66 3.28 -11.75 5.79
C LYS A 66 2.04 -12.48 5.29
N LYS A 67 2.19 -13.79 5.05
CA LYS A 67 1.07 -14.66 4.73
C LYS A 67 0.07 -14.64 5.89
N GLY A 68 -1.21 -14.43 5.57
CA GLY A 68 -2.29 -14.28 6.54
C GLY A 68 -2.57 -12.86 7.00
N ASP A 69 -1.76 -11.87 6.59
CA ASP A 69 -2.10 -10.47 6.85
C ASP A 69 -3.31 -10.05 6.01
N LYS A 70 -4.14 -9.18 6.59
CA LYS A 70 -5.26 -8.54 5.90
C LYS A 70 -4.86 -7.17 5.43
N ILE A 71 -5.09 -6.88 4.15
CA ILE A 71 -4.77 -5.58 3.56
C ILE A 71 -5.94 -5.04 2.75
N SER A 72 -6.06 -3.72 2.67
CA SER A 72 -7.03 -3.08 1.78
C SER A 72 -6.43 -2.89 0.38
N ILE A 73 -7.12 -3.39 -0.63
CA ILE A 73 -6.74 -3.23 -2.04
C ILE A 73 -7.85 -2.54 -2.82
N TRP A 74 -7.46 -1.86 -3.89
CA TRP A 74 -8.37 -1.45 -4.96
C TRP A 74 -8.36 -2.50 -6.05
N TYR A 75 -9.53 -2.88 -6.54
CA TYR A 75 -9.69 -3.73 -7.72
C TYR A 75 -10.65 -3.09 -8.73
N ASP A 76 -10.49 -3.42 -10.01
CA ASP A 76 -11.42 -3.02 -11.06
C ASP A 76 -12.53 -4.09 -11.18
N PRO A 77 -13.83 -3.74 -11.02
CA PRO A 77 -14.91 -4.72 -11.13
C PRO A 77 -15.07 -5.30 -12.55
N GLU A 78 -14.58 -4.63 -13.60
CA GLU A 78 -14.57 -5.18 -14.96
C GLU A 78 -13.39 -6.12 -15.22
N ASP A 79 -12.25 -5.88 -14.55
CA ASP A 79 -11.06 -6.73 -14.60
C ASP A 79 -10.53 -6.99 -13.18
N PRO A 80 -11.11 -7.98 -12.47
CA PRO A 80 -10.79 -8.24 -11.07
C PRO A 80 -9.37 -8.80 -10.86
N VAL A 81 -8.64 -9.11 -11.93
CA VAL A 81 -7.22 -9.51 -11.83
C VAL A 81 -6.34 -8.28 -11.58
N THR A 82 -6.77 -7.10 -12.03
CA THR A 82 -6.01 -5.86 -11.88
C THR A 82 -6.27 -5.24 -10.51
N ILE A 83 -5.29 -5.41 -9.63
CA ILE A 83 -5.34 -4.93 -8.24
C ILE A 83 -4.19 -3.98 -7.90
N VAL A 84 -4.48 -2.98 -7.07
CA VAL A 84 -3.50 -1.99 -6.61
C VAL A 84 -3.66 -1.78 -5.10
N PHE A 85 -2.54 -1.62 -4.40
CA PHE A 85 -2.57 -1.39 -2.96
C PHE A 85 -3.23 -0.04 -2.61
N ASN A 86 -4.09 -0.04 -1.59
CA ASN A 86 -4.69 1.18 -1.06
C ASN A 86 -3.81 1.75 0.07
N ASP A 87 -2.78 2.52 -0.28
CA ASP A 87 -1.96 3.21 0.74
C ASP A 87 -2.69 4.46 1.27
N ARG A 88 -3.74 4.26 2.08
CA ARG A 88 -4.40 5.36 2.81
C ARG A 88 -3.67 5.75 4.09
N THR A 89 -2.73 4.94 4.55
CA THR A 89 -2.04 5.10 5.83
C THR A 89 -0.95 6.18 5.80
N SER A 90 -0.28 6.38 4.67
CA SER A 90 0.83 7.35 4.56
C SER A 90 0.39 8.81 4.79
N THR A 91 -0.81 9.19 4.36
CA THR A 91 -1.22 10.60 4.35
C THR A 91 -1.66 11.14 5.72
N GLY A 92 -2.19 10.28 6.61
CA GLY A 92 -2.74 10.72 7.90
C GLY A 92 -1.69 11.03 8.96
N PHE A 93 -0.60 10.27 9.00
CA PHE A 93 0.40 10.39 10.07
C PHE A 93 1.20 11.70 10.02
N ASN A 94 1.55 12.16 8.81
CA ASN A 94 2.27 13.42 8.60
C ASN A 94 1.44 14.66 8.98
N ALA A 95 0.12 14.61 8.77
CA ALA A 95 -0.77 15.71 9.13
C ALA A 95 -0.82 15.90 10.66
N ILE A 96 -0.91 14.81 11.43
CA ILE A 96 -0.95 14.86 12.90
C ILE A 96 0.37 15.40 13.47
N LEU A 97 1.50 14.96 12.93
CA LEU A 97 2.82 15.42 13.36
C LEU A 97 2.99 16.94 13.16
N THR A 98 2.49 17.46 12.03
CA THR A 98 2.56 18.88 11.69
C THR A 98 1.70 19.73 12.64
N VAL A 99 0.50 19.25 12.99
CA VAL A 99 -0.37 19.93 13.95
C VAL A 99 0.24 19.94 15.36
N LEU A 100 0.83 18.83 15.80
CA LEU A 100 1.51 18.74 17.09
C LEU A 100 2.73 19.68 17.16
N LEU A 101 3.53 19.76 16.09
CA LEU A 101 4.66 20.69 16.02
C LEU A 101 4.19 22.15 16.07
N GLY A 102 3.10 22.47 15.37
CA GLY A 102 2.48 23.79 15.41
C GLY A 102 2.02 24.19 16.80
N LEU A 103 1.33 23.30 17.51
CA LEU A 103 0.90 23.53 18.90
C LEU A 103 2.09 23.69 19.86
N ALA A 104 3.14 22.89 19.69
CA ALA A 104 4.34 23.00 20.52
C ALA A 104 5.05 24.35 20.35
N LEU A 105 5.16 24.85 19.10
CA LEU A 105 5.75 26.16 18.81
C LEU A 105 4.92 27.32 19.37
N VAL A 106 3.59 27.28 19.22
CA VAL A 106 2.70 28.30 19.78
C VAL A 106 2.73 28.28 21.31
N GLY A 107 2.70 27.09 21.92
CA GLY A 107 2.82 26.94 23.38
C GLY A 107 4.15 27.46 23.92
N TYR A 108 5.26 27.13 23.25
CA TYR A 108 6.58 27.64 23.62
C TYR A 108 6.68 29.16 23.48
N GLY A 109 6.13 29.74 22.39
CA GLY A 109 6.09 31.18 22.18
C GLY A 109 5.29 31.92 23.25
N LEU A 110 4.15 31.37 23.68
CA LEU A 110 3.33 31.92 24.76
C LEU A 110 4.03 31.82 26.12
N TYR A 111 4.67 30.70 26.42
CA TYR A 111 5.44 30.52 27.66
C TYR A 111 6.58 31.55 27.78
N ARG A 112 7.35 31.74 26.70
CA ARG A 112 8.42 32.73 26.62
C ARG A 112 7.95 34.19 26.67
N TYR A 113 6.69 34.46 26.36
CA TYR A 113 6.12 35.82 26.38
C TYR A 113 5.58 36.20 27.76
N LEU A 114 5.22 35.20 28.58
CA LEU A 114 4.71 35.37 29.94
C LEU A 114 5.82 35.41 31.00
N GLU A 115 7.03 34.98 30.65
CA GLU A 115 8.26 35.01 31.46
C GLU A 115 9.06 36.30 31.20
#